data_AF-A0A382VT45-F1
#
_entry.id   AF-A0A382VT45-F1
#
_cell.length_a   1.000
_cell.length_b   1.000
_cell.length_c   1.000
_cell.angle_alpha   90.00
_cell.angle_beta   90.00
_cell.angle_gamma   90.00
#
_symmetry.space_group_name_H-M   'P 1'
#
loop_
_entity.id
_entity.type
_entity.pdbx_description
1 polymer ?
#
loop_
_entity_poly.entity_id
_entity_poly.type
_entity_poly.pdbx_seq_one_letter_code
_entity_poly.pdbx_strand_id
1 'polypeptide(L)' 'MLPFMHIYGTAGGNIVPCCEAQEIPLNKKNESALDSWNNENYRELRRALANGERPERCGVCWHNEDSGIVSNRQQWE' A
#
# COMPACT_ATOMS: atom_id res chain seq x y z
N MET A 1 3.57 10.06 0.11
CA MET A 1 3.30 9.73 -1.32
C MET A 1 2.92 8.27 -1.61
N LEU A 2 3.42 7.26 -0.89
CA LEU A 2 2.96 5.88 -1.10
C LEU A 2 1.52 5.70 -0.57
N PRO A 3 0.61 4.96 -1.24
CA PRO A 3 0.78 4.20 -2.47
C PRO A 3 0.20 4.91 -3.71
N PHE A 4 0.13 6.23 -3.72
CA PHE A 4 -0.55 6.99 -4.78
C PHE A 4 0.21 7.02 -6.11
N MET A 5 1.52 6.78 -6.10
CA MET A 5 2.37 6.87 -7.30
C MET A 5 3.09 5.57 -7.67
N HIS A 6 2.95 4.51 -6.89
CA HIS A 6 3.67 3.25 -7.12
C HIS A 6 2.82 2.03 -6.79
N ILE A 7 3.17 0.90 -7.41
CA ILE A 7 2.79 -0.46 -7.03
C ILE A 7 4.04 -1.28 -6.78
N TYR A 8 3.90 -2.36 -6.01
CA TYR A 8 4.94 -3.37 -5.89
C TYR A 8 4.40 -4.74 -6.29
N GLY A 9 5.08 -5.40 -7.23
CA GLY A 9 4.80 -6.78 -7.63
C GLY A 9 5.74 -7.74 -6.93
N THR A 10 5.19 -8.73 -6.22
CA THR A 10 5.97 -9.79 -5.56
C THR A 10 6.33 -10.90 -6.56
N ALA A 11 7.36 -11.71 -6.24
CA ALA A 11 7.71 -12.88 -7.04
C ALA A 11 6.58 -13.93 -7.13
N GLY A 12 5.65 -13.94 -6.17
CA GLY A 12 4.47 -14.81 -6.17
C GLY A 12 3.31 -14.31 -7.04
N GLY A 13 3.46 -13.18 -7.73
CA GLY A 13 2.40 -12.61 -8.57
C GLY A 13 1.36 -11.78 -7.82
N ASN A 14 1.57 -11.51 -6.54
CA ASN A 14 0.73 -10.57 -5.79
C ASN A 14 1.15 -9.13 -6.10
N ILE A 15 0.17 -8.26 -6.27
CA ILE A 15 0.34 -6.80 -6.31
C ILE A 15 -0.02 -6.26 -4.93
N VAL A 16 0.91 -5.53 -4.34
CA VAL A 16 0.82 -4.94 -3.00
C VAL A 16 1.18 -3.46 -3.08
N PRO A 17 0.82 -2.64 -2.07
CA PRO A 17 1.03 -1.21 -2.21
C PRO A 17 2.50 -0.82 -2.21
N CYS A 18 3.33 -1.48 -1.38
CA CYS A 18 4.77 -1.24 -1.27
C CYS A 18 5.50 -2.51 -0.78
N CYS A 19 6.83 -2.48 -0.73
CA CYS A 19 7.64 -3.61 -0.26
C CYS A 19 7.50 -3.92 1.24
N GLU A 20 7.00 -2.98 2.05
CA GLU A 20 6.78 -3.16 3.50
C GLU A 20 5.39 -3.73 3.84
N ALA A 21 4.56 -3.99 2.83
CA ALA A 21 3.16 -4.37 2.98
C ALA A 21 2.82 -5.63 2.16
N GLN A 22 3.71 -6.61 2.18
CA GLN A 22 3.66 -7.78 1.30
C GLN A 22 2.65 -8.85 1.76
N GLU A 23 2.21 -8.79 3.02
CA GLU A 23 1.38 -9.83 3.65
C GLU A 23 -0.04 -9.86 3.08
N ILE A 24 -0.55 -8.74 2.59
CA ILE A 24 -1.96 -8.59 2.16
C ILE A 24 -1.99 -8.12 0.69
N PRO A 25 -2.18 -9.05 -0.27
CA PRO A 25 -2.38 -8.71 -1.68
C PRO A 25 -3.54 -7.74 -1.91
N LEU A 26 -3.42 -6.89 -2.92
CA LEU A 26 -4.47 -5.99 -3.40
C LEU A 26 -5.14 -6.52 -4.67
N ASN A 27 -4.45 -7.34 -5.46
CA ASN A 27 -4.98 -7.91 -6.68
C ASN A 27 -5.86 -9.13 -6.45
N LYS A 28 -6.79 -9.36 -7.37
CA LYS A 28 -7.52 -10.64 -7.49
C LYS A 28 -6.63 -11.69 -8.16
N LYS A 29 -6.96 -12.97 -7.97
CA LYS A 29 -6.25 -14.08 -8.63
C LYS A 29 -6.29 -13.89 -10.14
N ASN A 30 -5.12 -13.95 -10.79
CA ASN A 30 -4.92 -13.74 -12.23
C ASN A 30 -5.29 -12.32 -12.74
N GLU A 31 -5.41 -11.33 -11.86
CA GLU A 31 -5.63 -9.93 -12.27
C GLU A 31 -4.30 -9.31 -12.75
N SER A 32 -4.35 -8.56 -13.85
CA SER A 32 -3.16 -7.88 -14.36
C SER A 32 -2.74 -6.74 -13.43
N ALA A 33 -1.47 -6.32 -13.48
CA ALA A 33 -1.00 -5.18 -12.69
C ALA A 33 -1.75 -3.88 -13.04
N LEU A 34 -2.12 -3.71 -14.32
CA LEU A 34 -2.86 -2.54 -14.79
C LEU A 34 -4.29 -2.49 -14.23
N ASP A 35 -4.99 -3.64 -14.24
CA ASP A 35 -6.33 -3.74 -13.67
C ASP A 35 -6.29 -3.57 -12.15
N SER A 36 -5.29 -4.19 -11.50
CA SER A 36 -5.07 -4.11 -10.06
C SER A 36 -4.86 -2.67 -9.56
N TRP A 37 -4.22 -1.82 -10.37
CA TRP A 37 -3.91 -0.43 -10.00
C TRP A 37 -5.15 0.39 -9.62
N ASN A 38 -6.31 0.10 -10.23
CA ASN A 38 -7.55 0.82 -9.99
C ASN A 38 -8.71 -0.09 -9.57
N ASN A 39 -8.40 -1.28 -9.05
CA ASN A 39 -9.42 -2.16 -8.49
C ASN A 39 -9.98 -1.60 -7.17
N GLU A 40 -11.01 -2.27 -6.64
CA GLU A 40 -11.68 -1.84 -5.42
C GLU A 40 -10.75 -1.77 -4.19
N ASN A 41 -9.87 -2.77 -4.02
CA ASN A 41 -8.96 -2.85 -2.87
C ASN A 41 -7.94 -1.69 -2.88
N TYR A 42 -7.38 -1.37 -4.05
CA TYR A 42 -6.40 -0.30 -4.18
C TYR A 42 -7.05 1.07 -4.01
N ARG A 43 -8.25 1.26 -4.56
CA ARG A 43 -9.04 2.49 -4.37
C ARG A 43 -9.41 2.70 -2.91
N GLU A 44 -9.82 1.63 -2.22
CA GLU A 44 -10.17 1.69 -0.81
C GLU A 44 -8.98 2.08 0.06
N LEU A 45 -7.82 1.48 -0.19
CA LEU A 45 -6.59 1.84 0.50
C LEU A 45 -6.26 3.33 0.33
N ARG A 46 -6.29 3.84 -0.90
CA ARG A 46 -6.02 5.26 -1.17
C ARG A 46 -7.04 6.18 -0.51
N ARG A 47 -8.32 5.79 -0.51
CA ARG A 47 -9.40 6.55 0.16
C ARG A 47 -9.15 6.60 1.67
N ALA A 48 -8.91 5.46 2.31
CA ALA A 48 -8.64 5.37 3.75
C ALA A 48 -7.46 6.26 4.15
N LEU A 49 -6.34 6.18 3.41
CA LEU A 49 -5.18 7.02 3.65
C LEU A 49 -5.47 8.52 3.44
N ALA A 50 -6.24 8.88 2.41
CA ALA A 50 -6.64 10.28 2.17
C ALA A 50 -7.56 10.83 3.28
N ASN A 51 -8.30 9.96 3.95
CA ASN A 51 -9.14 10.30 5.11
C ASN A 51 -8.36 10.31 6.44
N GLY A 52 -7.05 10.05 6.43
CA GLY A 52 -6.23 9.95 7.65
C GLY A 52 -6.47 8.66 8.46
N GLU A 53 -7.10 7.65 7.85
CA GLU A 53 -7.27 6.34 8.49
C GLU A 53 -5.94 5.57 8.50
N ARG A 54 -5.79 4.63 9.45
CA ARG A 54 -4.59 3.79 9.62
C ARG A 54 -4.88 2.34 9.19
N PRO A 55 -4.98 2.03 7.88
CA PRO A 55 -5.23 0.68 7.41
C PRO A 55 -4.12 -0.27 7.88
N GLU A 56 -4.51 -1.49 8.25
CA GLU A 56 -3.64 -2.52 8.85
C GLU A 56 -2.38 -2.79 8.01
N ARG A 57 -2.53 -2.85 6.69
CA ARG A 57 -1.41 -3.08 5.75
C ARG A 57 -0.29 -2.04 5.80
N CYS A 58 -0.54 -0.86 6.37
CA CYS A 58 0.47 0.18 6.56
C CYS A 58 1.08 0.14 7.97
N GLY A 59 0.87 -0.96 8.72
CA GLY A 59 1.30 -1.14 10.10
C GLY A 59 2.77 -0.85 10.36
N VAL A 60 3.67 -1.24 9.45
CA VAL A 60 5.10 -0.92 9.55
C VAL A 60 5.34 0.60 9.56
N CYS A 61 4.65 1.34 8.68
CA CYS A 61 4.74 2.79 8.66
C CYS A 61 4.15 3.40 9.93
N TRP A 62 3.01 2.90 10.40
CA TRP A 62 2.38 3.35 11.64
C TRP A 62 3.28 3.16 12.86
N HIS A 63 3.91 2.00 12.97
CA HIS A 63 4.86 1.72 14.04
C HIS A 63 6.05 2.69 14.03
N ASN A 64 6.63 2.92 12.85
CA ASN A 64 7.74 3.87 12.69
C ASN A 64 7.31 5.30 13.04
N GLU A 65 6.17 5.75 12.51
CA GLU A 65 5.63 7.09 12.75
C GLU A 65 5.31 7.33 14.24
N ASP A 66 4.70 6.35 14.90
CA ASP A 66 4.42 6.42 16.35
C ASP A 66 5.70 6.43 17.19
N SER A 67 6.81 5.91 16.64
CA SER A 67 8.14 5.94 17.26
C SER A 67 8.95 7.19 16.89
N GLY A 68 8.36 8.16 16.17
CA GLY A 68 9.03 9.38 15.73
C GLY A 68 9.98 9.20 14.54
N ILE A 69 9.88 8.08 13.83
CA ILE A 69 10.69 7.73 12.66
C ILE A 69 9.92 8.09 11.38
N VAL A 70 10.59 8.72 10.42
CA VAL A 70 10.01 9.02 9.11
C VAL A 70 9.79 7.72 8.34
N SER A 71 8.54 7.43 7.99
CA SER A 71 8.18 6.23 7.25
C SER A 71 8.36 6.38 5.74
N ASN A 72 8.37 5.26 5.02
CA ASN A 72 8.35 5.24 3.56
C ASN A 72 7.11 5.95 2.97
N ARG A 73 6.01 6.05 3.74
CA ARG A 73 4.82 6.80 3.33
C ARG A 73 5.08 8.31 3.28
N GLN A 74 5.90 8.82 4.21
CA GLN A 74 6.23 10.24 4.39
C GLN A 74 7.51 10.67 3.66
N GLN A 75 8.41 9.75 3.32
CA GLN A 75 9.78 10.03 2.83
C GLN A 75 9.93 10.96 1.62
N TRP A 76 8.86 11.26 0.88
CA TRP A 76 8.91 12.11 -0.31
C TRP A 76 7.98 13.35 -0.22
N GLU A 77 7.54 13.73 0.97
CA GLU A 77 6.93 15.05 1.25
C GLU A 77 8.01 16.12 1.42
#